data_AF-A0A7K3PGW3-F1
#
_entry.id   AF-A0A7K3PGW3-F1
#
_cell.length_a   1.000
_cell.length_b   1.000
_cell.length_c   1.000
_cell.angle_alpha   90.00
_cell.angle_beta   90.00
_cell.angle_gamma   90.00
#
_symmetry.space_group_name_H-M   'P 1'
#
loop_
_entity.id
_entity.type
_entity.pdbx_description
1 polymer ?
#
loop_
_entity_poly.entity_id
_entity_poly.type
_entity_poly.pdbx_seq_one_letter_code
_entity_poly.pdbx_strand_id
1 'polypeptide(L)' 'MTRPGPPHPGPLPPGHTIELVTDERVFAGLTAEWRRLYGRCATATPFQSHAWLRSWWRSYGPPGRLRLVLA' A
#
# COMPACT_ATOMS: atom_id res chain seq x y z
N MET A 1 24.37 14.76 14.85
CA MET A 1 24.28 14.38 13.43
C MET A 1 22.81 14.38 13.03
N THR A 2 22.34 15.43 12.37
CA THR A 2 20.94 15.53 11.89
C THR A 2 20.86 14.79 10.57
N ARG A 3 20.06 13.71 10.48
CA ARG A 3 19.79 13.08 9.18
C ARG A 3 19.01 14.07 8.31
N PRO A 4 19.41 14.31 7.04
CA PRO A 4 18.57 15.07 6.13
C PRO A 4 17.19 14.40 6.03
N GLY A 5 16.14 15.23 6.04
CA GLY A 5 14.77 14.76 5.87
C GLY A 5 14.59 14.05 4.53
N PRO A 6 13.63 13.12 4.43
CA PRO A 6 13.37 12.43 3.17
C PRO A 6 13.03 13.46 2.07
N PRO A 7 13.45 13.23 0.83
CA PRO A 7 13.08 14.11 -0.28
C PRO A 7 11.56 14.22 -0.36
N HIS A 8 11.05 15.44 -0.52
CA HIS A 8 9.64 15.63 -0.85
C HIS A 8 9.38 14.99 -2.21
N PRO A 9 8.36 14.11 -2.35
CA PRO A 9 8.02 13.58 -3.65
C PRO A 9 7.71 14.76 -4.58
N GLY A 10 8.39 14.80 -5.72
CA GLY A 10 8.09 15.76 -6.78
C GLY A 10 6.65 15.60 -7.26
N PRO A 11 6.12 16.58 -8.02
CA PRO A 11 4.78 16.49 -8.56
C PRO A 11 4.61 15.20 -9.36
N LEU A 12 3.50 14.50 -9.13
CA LEU A 12 3.16 13.30 -9.89
C LEU A 12 2.98 13.63 -11.37
N PRO A 13 3.20 12.65 -12.27
CA PRO A 13 2.83 12.79 -13.67
C PRO A 13 1.35 13.20 -13.82
N PRO A 14 1.00 13.96 -14.87
CA PRO A 14 -0.39 14.33 -15.14
C PRO A 14 -1.29 13.10 -15.15
N GLY A 15 -2.44 13.19 -14.47
CA GLY A 15 -3.44 12.11 -14.39
C GLY A 15 -3.18 11.03 -13.33
N HIS A 16 -2.15 11.17 -12.49
CA HIS A 16 -1.92 10.29 -11.33
C HIS A 16 -2.27 11.01 -10.03
N THR A 17 -2.74 10.26 -9.04
CA THR A 17 -3.11 10.76 -7.71
C THR A 17 -2.51 9.88 -6.64
N ILE A 18 -2.13 10.46 -5.51
CA ILE A 18 -1.83 9.70 -4.30
C ILE A 18 -3.06 9.72 -3.39
N GLU A 19 -3.45 8.55 -2.89
CA GLU A 19 -4.49 8.41 -1.87
C GLU A 19 -3.95 7.69 -0.62
N LEU A 20 -4.31 8.19 0.56
CA LEU A 20 -4.07 7.50 1.83
C LEU A 20 -5.34 6.75 2.27
N VAL A 21 -5.28 5.42 2.21
CA VAL A 21 -6.32 4.55 2.74
C VAL A 21 -6.02 4.20 4.20
N THR A 22 -6.95 4.54 5.08
CA THR A 22 -6.90 4.20 6.52
C THR A 22 -8.03 3.27 6.97
N ASP A 23 -9.05 3.07 6.14
CA ASP A 23 -10.17 2.17 6.43
C ASP A 23 -9.84 0.74 5.98
N GLU A 24 -9.92 -0.20 6.92
CA GLU A 24 -9.66 -1.62 6.68
C GLU A 24 -10.65 -2.27 5.71
N ARG A 25 -11.88 -1.75 5.61
CA ARG A 25 -12.88 -2.21 4.63
C ARG A 25 -12.47 -1.82 3.22
N VAL A 26 -11.96 -0.60 3.05
CA VAL A 26 -11.41 -0.15 1.77
C VAL A 26 -10.19 -0.99 1.40
N PHE A 27 -9.27 -1.22 2.34
CA PHE A 27 -8.14 -2.13 2.11
C PHE A 27 -8.58 -3.55 1.72
N ALA A 28 -9.62 -4.10 2.36
CA ALA A 28 -10.18 -5.39 1.97
C ALA A 28 -10.77 -5.38 0.55
N GLY A 29 -11.39 -4.27 0.15
CA GLY A 29 -11.98 -4.06 -1.18
C GLY A 29 -10.99 -4.11 -2.33
N LEU A 30 -9.73 -3.70 -2.11
CA LEU A 30 -8.67 -3.63 -3.14
C LEU A 30 -8.16 -4.99 -3.66
N THR A 31 -8.80 -6.10 -3.30
CA THR A 31 -8.30 -7.46 -3.60
C THR A 31 -8.10 -7.67 -5.10
N ALA A 32 -9.02 -7.21 -5.94
CA ALA A 32 -9.01 -7.50 -7.38
C ALA A 32 -7.92 -6.69 -8.10
N GLU A 33 -7.84 -5.39 -7.81
CA GLU A 33 -6.86 -4.44 -8.32
C GLU A 33 -5.45 -4.88 -7.93
N TRP A 34 -5.26 -5.26 -6.66
CA TRP A 34 -3.98 -5.73 -6.15
C TRP A 34 -3.54 -7.03 -6.82
N ARG A 35 -4.46 -7.99 -7.04
CA ARG A 35 -4.14 -9.23 -7.77
C ARG A 35 -3.69 -8.95 -9.20
N ARG A 36 -4.32 -7.99 -9.89
CA ARG A 36 -3.87 -7.56 -11.23
C ARG A 36 -2.48 -6.94 -11.18
N LEU A 37 -2.20 -6.06 -10.22
CA LEU A 37 -0.86 -5.47 -10.03
C LEU A 37 0.19 -6.55 -9.76
N TYR A 38 -0.09 -7.42 -8.79
CA TYR A 38 0.78 -8.54 -8.41
C TYR A 38 1.11 -9.43 -9.60
N GLY A 39 0.11 -9.82 -10.40
CA GLY A 39 0.31 -10.68 -11.57
C GLY A 39 1.13 -10.06 -12.70
N ARG A 40 1.23 -8.72 -12.77
CA ARG A 40 2.08 -8.02 -13.76
C ARG A 40 3.49 -7.73 -13.26
N CYS A 41 3.75 -7.91 -11.97
CA CYS A 41 5.03 -7.57 -11.36
C CYS A 41 5.93 -8.80 -11.30
N ALA A 42 6.90 -8.90 -12.21
CA ALA A 42 7.80 -10.05 -12.29
C ALA A 42 8.67 -10.27 -11.04
N THR A 43 8.85 -9.23 -10.22
CA THR A 43 9.62 -9.26 -8.98
C THR A 43 8.76 -9.42 -7.73
N ALA A 44 7.45 -9.61 -7.89
CA ALA A 44 6.55 -9.79 -6.77
C ALA A 44 6.85 -11.09 -6.01
N THR A 45 6.97 -10.98 -4.69
CA THR A 45 7.13 -12.08 -3.75
C THR A 45 5.79 -12.41 -3.09
N PRO A 46 5.56 -13.62 -2.56
CA PRO A 46 4.31 -13.96 -1.86
C PRO A 46 3.93 -12.98 -0.73
N PHE A 47 4.91 -12.37 -0.06
CA PHE A 47 4.72 -11.38 1.00
C PHE A 47 4.10 -10.07 0.52
N GLN A 48 4.14 -9.80 -0.79
CA GLN A 48 3.49 -8.64 -1.41
C GLN A 48 2.07 -8.94 -1.91
N SER A 49 1.58 -10.18 -1.72
CA SER A 49 0.21 -10.52 -2.07
C SER A 49 -0.79 -9.85 -1.11
N HIS A 50 -1.94 -9.44 -1.63
CA HIS A 50 -3.01 -8.85 -0.82
C HIS A 50 -3.46 -9.77 0.32
N ALA A 51 -3.58 -11.07 0.05
CA ALA A 51 -3.98 -12.05 1.06
C ALA A 51 -3.00 -12.12 2.22
N TRP A 52 -1.70 -12.12 1.94
CA TRP A 52 -0.66 -12.13 2.97
C TRP A 52 -0.69 -10.83 3.78
N LEU A 53 -0.67 -9.67 3.12
CA LEU A 53 -0.68 -8.36 3.80
C LEU A 53 -1.93 -8.15 4.65
N ARG A 54 -3.11 -8.57 4.17
CA ARG A 54 -4.36 -8.48 4.93
C ARG A 54 -4.39 -9.45 6.11
N SER A 55 -3.79 -10.63 5.98
CA SER A 55 -3.65 -11.55 7.11
C SER A 55 -2.71 -10.97 8.15
N TRP A 56 -1.54 -10.47 7.72
CA TRP A 56 -0.56 -9.84 8.59
C TRP A 56 -1.15 -8.65 9.35
N TRP A 57 -1.86 -7.75 8.64
CA TRP A 57 -2.52 -6.61 9.29
C TRP A 57 -3.55 -7.05 10.32
N ARG A 58 -4.39 -8.05 10.03
CA ARG A 58 -5.39 -8.53 11.00
C ARG A 58 -4.78 -9.16 12.24
N SER A 59 -3.59 -9.75 12.13
CA SER A 59 -2.92 -10.39 13.26
C SER A 59 -2.07 -9.42 14.08
N TYR A 60 -1.47 -8.40 13.46
CA TYR A 60 -0.46 -7.56 14.08
C TYR A 60 -0.75 -6.06 14.04
N GLY A 61 -1.72 -5.63 13.23
CA GLY A 61 -2.07 -4.24 13.03
C GLY A 61 -2.84 -3.66 14.22
N PRO A 62 -2.41 -2.52 14.80
CA PRO A 62 -3.17 -1.84 15.82
C PRO A 62 -4.40 -1.13 15.21
N PRO A 63 -5.57 -1.15 15.88
CA PRO A 63 -6.76 -0.45 15.41
C PRO A 63 -6.50 1.03 15.09
N GLY A 64 -7.05 1.52 13.96
CA GLY A 64 -6.94 2.92 13.54
C GLY A 64 -5.55 3.35 13.02
N ARG A 65 -4.57 2.44 13.00
CA ARG A 65 -3.20 2.72 12.57
C ARG A 65 -2.89 2.27 11.15
N LEU A 66 -3.87 1.73 10.41
CA LEU A 66 -3.67 1.32 9.02
C LEU A 66 -3.27 2.53 8.18
N ARG A 67 -2.18 2.42 7.42
CA ARG A 67 -1.75 3.42 6.45
C ARG A 67 -1.33 2.70 5.18
N LEU A 68 -2.17 2.77 4.16
CA LEU A 68 -1.90 2.25 2.83
C LEU A 68 -1.89 3.40 1.83
N VAL A 69 -0.82 3.50 1.04
CA VAL A 69 -0.66 4.57 0.04
C VAL A 69 -0.92 3.97 -1.34
N LEU A 70 -1.89 4.52 -2.06
CA LEU A 70 -2.18 4.18 -3.45
C LEU A 70 -1.57 5.25 -4.36
N ALA A 71 -1.01 4.83 -5.49
CA ALA A 71 -0.27 5.67 -6.44
C ALA A 71 -0.45 5.16 -7.88
#